data_AF-A0A3R6XFF8-F1
#
_entry.id   AF-A0A3R6XFF8-F1
#
_cell.length_a   1.000
_cell.length_b   1.000
_cell.length_c   1.000
_cell.angle_alpha   90.00
_cell.angle_beta   90.00
_cell.angle_gamma   90.00
#
_symmetry.space_group_name_H-M   'P 1'
#
loop_
_entity.id
_entity.type
_entity.pdbx_description
1 polymer ?
#
loop_
_entity_poly.entity_id
_entity_poly.type
_entity_poly.pdbx_seq_one_letter_code
_entity_poly.pdbx_strand_id
1 'polypeptide(L)'
;MDALPMTEENPSLEYKSTTAGAAHMCGHDGHMTSLAGFAQLLQRRREHLPVNTCVRLLFQPAEEGHFGAFLLHHQDLDMVCPGAVAMIKGGCLDGVDEVYGYHNVNFPEGVVAVKAGAVMSHGNTFRITLTGPGGHGSAPHQTLVLTLFLYLVTTTLAFPYMLMI
;
A
#
# COMPACT_ATOMS: atom_id res chain seq x y z
N MET A 1 -6.20 0.69 11.58
CA MET A 1 -5.61 0.14 10.34
C MET A 1 -4.23 0.74 10.17
N ASP A 2 -3.42 0.29 9.21
CA ASP A 2 -2.15 0.92 8.88
C ASP A 2 -2.35 2.31 8.25
N ALA A 3 -1.32 3.14 8.38
CA ALA A 3 -1.26 4.52 7.94
C ALA A 3 0.06 4.73 7.19
N LEU A 4 0.20 5.88 6.52
CA LEU A 4 1.40 6.23 5.76
C LEU A 4 2.40 7.02 6.62
N PRO A 5 3.72 6.89 6.36
CA PRO A 5 4.77 7.53 7.14
C PRO A 5 4.94 9.00 6.75
N MET A 6 3.89 9.79 6.97
CA MET A 6 3.83 11.21 6.63
C MET A 6 3.00 12.00 7.63
N THR A 7 3.29 13.29 7.75
CA THR A 7 2.52 14.19 8.61
C THR A 7 1.37 14.80 7.81
N GLU A 8 0.17 14.79 8.39
CA GLU A 8 -0.98 15.47 7.81
C GLU A 8 -0.86 16.99 7.99
N GLU A 9 -0.82 17.71 6.87
CA GLU A 9 -0.63 19.17 6.86
C GLU A 9 -1.90 19.96 6.57
N ASN A 10 -3.07 19.32 6.47
CA ASN A 10 -4.33 20.01 6.19
C ASN A 10 -4.76 20.87 7.40
N PRO A 11 -4.68 22.21 7.33
CA PRO A 11 -4.98 23.07 8.47
C PRO A 11 -6.48 23.22 8.73
N SER A 12 -7.32 22.85 7.76
CA SER A 12 -8.78 22.98 7.84
C SER A 12 -9.48 21.77 8.45
N LEU A 13 -8.74 20.69 8.73
CA LEU A 13 -9.29 19.43 9.20
C LEU A 13 -9.20 19.35 10.73
N GLU A 14 -10.35 19.43 11.40
CA GLU A 14 -10.42 19.45 12.88
C GLU A 14 -10.00 18.11 13.51
N TYR A 15 -10.12 17.01 12.76
CA TYR A 15 -9.83 15.64 13.20
C TYR A 15 -8.51 15.10 12.64
N LYS A 16 -7.57 15.99 12.29
CA LYS A 16 -6.28 15.62 11.70
C LYS A 16 -5.48 14.70 12.61
N SER A 17 -4.57 13.94 12.03
CA SER A 17 -3.66 13.10 12.79
C SER A 17 -2.93 13.92 13.87
N THR A 18 -2.96 13.41 15.09
CA THR A 18 -2.20 13.94 16.23
C THR A 18 -0.82 13.28 16.36
N THR A 19 -0.51 12.33 15.49
CA THR A 19 0.76 11.58 15.48
C THR A 19 1.65 12.10 14.36
N ALA A 20 2.77 12.73 14.72
CA ALA A 20 3.73 13.23 13.74
C ALA A 20 4.32 12.07 12.91
N GLY A 21 4.39 12.24 11.58
CA GLY A 21 4.91 11.23 10.67
C GLY A 21 4.00 10.02 10.47
N ALA A 22 2.73 10.05 10.91
CA ALA A 22 1.74 9.01 10.61
C ALA A 22 0.37 9.60 10.31
N ALA A 23 -0.19 9.33 9.13
CA ALA A 23 -1.51 9.82 8.72
C ALA A 23 -2.24 8.86 7.78
N HIS A 24 -3.58 8.81 7.87
CA HIS A 24 -4.42 8.03 6.96
C HIS A 24 -4.67 8.80 5.66
N MET A 25 -3.67 8.82 4.76
CA MET A 25 -3.76 9.52 3.48
C MET A 25 -4.25 8.65 2.31
N CYS A 26 -4.46 7.35 2.55
CA CYS A 26 -5.04 6.40 1.60
C CYS A 26 -6.53 6.08 1.88
N GLY A 27 -7.09 6.63 2.98
CA GLY A 27 -8.51 6.46 3.34
C GLY A 27 -8.85 5.18 4.12
N HIS A 28 -7.83 4.49 4.66
CA HIS A 28 -8.01 3.24 5.41
C HIS A 28 -8.86 3.39 6.68
N ASP A 29 -8.87 4.58 7.29
CA ASP A 29 -9.81 4.95 8.36
C ASP A 29 -11.27 4.92 7.89
N GLY A 30 -11.55 5.44 6.70
CA GLY A 30 -12.85 5.36 6.02
C GLY A 30 -13.27 3.91 5.73
N HIS A 31 -12.34 3.06 5.26
CA HIS A 31 -12.62 1.64 5.01
C HIS A 31 -12.98 0.90 6.30
N MET A 32 -12.21 1.11 7.37
CA MET A 32 -12.47 0.51 8.68
C MET A 32 -13.83 0.91 9.22
N THR A 33 -14.14 2.21 9.16
CA THR A 33 -15.41 2.77 9.64
C THR A 33 -16.58 2.19 8.86
N SER A 34 -16.47 2.12 7.53
CA SER A 34 -17.52 1.61 6.66
C SER A 34 -17.74 0.10 6.84
N LEU A 35 -16.67 -0.69 7.02
CA LEU A 35 -16.79 -2.13 7.27
C LEU A 35 -17.42 -2.42 8.65
N ALA A 36 -17.06 -1.62 9.67
CA ALA A 36 -17.71 -1.69 10.98
C ALA A 36 -19.20 -1.30 10.92
N GLY A 37 -19.53 -0.27 10.14
CA GLY A 37 -20.92 0.12 9.88
C GLY A 37 -21.70 -0.97 9.15
N PHE A 38 -21.09 -1.58 8.14
CA PHE A 38 -21.66 -2.75 7.43
C PHE A 38 -21.91 -3.91 8.41
N ALA A 39 -20.98 -4.21 9.31
CA ALA A 39 -21.17 -5.24 10.33
C ALA A 39 -22.42 -5.00 11.19
N GLN A 40 -22.63 -3.76 11.63
CA GLN A 40 -23.80 -3.38 12.42
C GLN A 40 -25.09 -3.50 11.61
N LEU A 41 -25.09 -3.03 10.37
CA LEU A 41 -26.26 -3.14 9.49
C LEU A 41 -26.60 -4.59 9.17
N LEU A 42 -25.59 -5.39 8.85
CA LEU A 42 -25.72 -6.81 8.55
C LEU A 42 -26.32 -7.56 9.73
N GLN A 43 -25.81 -7.32 10.95
CA GLN A 43 -26.33 -7.96 12.15
C GLN A 43 -27.82 -7.63 12.40
N ARG A 44 -28.22 -6.37 12.14
CA ARG A 44 -29.61 -5.92 12.29
C ARG A 44 -30.54 -6.43 11.19
N ARG A 45 -29.98 -6.85 10.05
CA ARG A 45 -30.70 -7.28 8.85
C ARG A 45 -30.36 -8.72 8.44
N ARG A 46 -29.91 -9.53 9.39
CA ARG A 46 -29.41 -10.89 9.15
C ARG A 46 -30.44 -11.81 8.51
N GLU A 47 -31.73 -11.53 8.71
CA GLU A 47 -32.87 -12.23 8.12
C GLU A 47 -32.92 -12.11 6.59
N HIS A 48 -32.24 -11.12 6.01
CA HIS A 48 -32.12 -10.98 4.57
C HIS A 48 -30.99 -11.83 3.98
N LEU A 49 -30.13 -12.44 4.82
CA LEU A 49 -29.10 -13.34 4.33
C LEU A 49 -29.71 -14.69 3.95
N PRO A 50 -29.29 -15.29 2.82
CA PRO A 50 -29.68 -16.65 2.49
C PRO A 50 -29.31 -17.62 3.61
N VAL A 51 -30.14 -18.65 3.78
CA VAL A 51 -29.90 -19.70 4.78
C VAL A 51 -28.53 -20.33 4.54
N ASN A 52 -27.79 -20.59 5.64
CA ASN A 52 -26.42 -21.11 5.62
C ASN A 52 -25.36 -20.18 5.01
N THR A 53 -25.63 -18.88 4.90
CA THR A 53 -24.60 -17.90 4.53
C THR A 53 -23.75 -17.52 5.75
N CYS A 54 -22.43 -17.55 5.60
CA CYS A 54 -21.48 -17.02 6.57
C CYS A 54 -20.80 -15.78 5.97
N VAL A 55 -20.82 -14.67 6.69
CA VAL A 55 -20.07 -13.46 6.29
C VAL A 55 -18.91 -13.28 7.25
N ARG A 56 -17.69 -13.34 6.72
CA ARG A 56 -16.46 -13.10 7.48
C ARG A 56 -15.94 -11.70 7.18
N LEU A 57 -15.78 -10.90 8.24
CA LEU A 57 -15.27 -9.53 8.12
C LEU A 57 -13.76 -9.54 8.32
N LEU A 58 -13.02 -9.06 7.32
CA LEU A 58 -11.56 -9.06 7.32
C LEU A 58 -11.04 -7.64 7.53
N PHE A 59 -10.57 -7.34 8.74
CA PHE A 59 -9.83 -6.12 9.04
C PHE A 59 -8.34 -6.39 8.83
N GLN A 60 -7.93 -6.40 7.56
CA GLN A 60 -6.54 -6.67 7.18
C GLN A 60 -5.62 -5.59 7.72
N PRO A 61 -4.43 -5.85 8.29
CA PRO A 61 -3.40 -4.84 8.59
C PRO A 61 -2.40 -4.68 7.43
N ALA A 62 -1.48 -3.72 7.50
CA ALA A 62 -0.27 -3.67 6.66
C ALA A 62 -0.51 -3.88 5.15
N GLU A 63 -1.49 -3.17 4.59
CA GLU A 63 -1.80 -3.12 3.16
C GLU A 63 -0.73 -2.30 2.41
N GLU A 64 -0.31 -1.16 3.00
CA GLU A 64 0.70 -0.25 2.44
C GLU A 64 2.09 -0.93 2.31
N GLY A 65 2.24 -2.11 2.91
CA GLY A 65 3.45 -2.93 2.87
C GLY A 65 4.69 -2.13 3.27
N HIS A 66 5.67 -2.09 2.36
CA HIS A 66 6.93 -1.37 2.58
C HIS A 66 6.78 0.16 2.52
N PHE A 67 5.72 0.69 1.89
CA PHE A 67 5.49 2.13 1.81
C PHE A 67 4.98 2.71 3.14
N GLY A 68 4.27 1.91 3.94
CA GLY A 68 3.89 2.25 5.32
C GLY A 68 5.06 2.32 6.31
N ALA A 69 6.15 1.60 6.02
CA ALA A 69 7.24 1.30 6.96
C ALA A 69 8.63 1.80 6.52
N PHE A 70 8.74 2.63 5.46
CA PHE A 70 10.02 2.97 4.83
C PHE A 70 11.04 3.73 5.72
N LEU A 71 10.76 3.99 7.00
CA LEU A 71 11.55 4.94 7.78
C LEU A 71 12.52 4.39 8.82
N LEU A 72 12.85 3.09 8.87
CA LEU A 72 13.87 2.68 9.86
C LEU A 72 15.18 2.14 9.28
N HIS A 73 15.25 1.13 8.41
CA HIS A 73 16.56 0.64 7.95
C HIS A 73 16.50 0.17 6.49
N HIS A 74 17.28 0.79 5.60
CA HIS A 74 17.42 0.42 4.17
C HIS A 74 17.88 -1.03 3.93
N GLN A 75 18.20 -1.78 4.98
CA GLN A 75 18.68 -3.15 4.92
C GLN A 75 17.59 -4.21 5.15
N ASP A 76 16.37 -3.81 5.57
CA ASP A 76 15.27 -4.74 5.90
C ASP A 76 14.17 -4.82 4.83
N LEU A 77 14.47 -4.38 3.59
CA LEU A 77 13.53 -4.40 2.46
C LEU A 77 12.97 -5.79 2.09
N ASP A 78 13.50 -6.86 2.70
CA ASP A 78 13.07 -8.24 2.48
C ASP A 78 12.05 -8.74 3.54
N MET A 79 11.69 -7.92 4.54
CA MET A 79 11.04 -8.41 5.77
C MET A 79 9.59 -7.96 6.02
N VAL A 80 8.97 -7.13 5.18
CA VAL A 80 7.53 -6.81 5.39
C VAL A 80 6.67 -7.85 4.67
N CYS A 81 6.17 -8.82 5.44
CA CYS A 81 5.10 -9.70 4.98
C CYS A 81 3.81 -8.86 4.85
N PRO A 82 3.23 -8.69 3.64
CA PRO A 82 1.99 -7.95 3.49
C PRO A 82 0.88 -8.58 4.34
N GLY A 83 0.02 -7.77 4.94
CA GLY A 83 -0.96 -8.31 5.89
C GLY A 83 -1.95 -9.28 5.24
N ALA A 84 -2.30 -9.08 3.97
CA ALA A 84 -3.08 -10.05 3.19
C ALA A 84 -2.43 -11.43 3.20
N VAL A 85 -1.12 -11.51 2.91
CA VAL A 85 -0.36 -12.77 2.87
C VAL A 85 -0.33 -13.43 4.25
N ALA A 86 -0.12 -12.65 5.31
CA ALA A 86 -0.11 -13.15 6.68
C ALA A 86 -1.48 -13.73 7.09
N MET A 87 -2.57 -13.02 6.79
CA MET A 87 -3.92 -13.48 7.12
C MET A 87 -4.33 -14.73 6.34
N ILE A 88 -4.00 -14.80 5.04
CA ILE A 88 -4.27 -15.97 4.20
C ILE A 88 -3.54 -17.19 4.77
N LYS A 89 -2.25 -17.05 5.12
CA LYS A 89 -1.50 -18.12 5.80
C LYS A 89 -2.10 -18.51 7.15
N GLY A 90 -2.77 -17.58 7.83
CA GLY A 90 -3.53 -17.80 9.06
C GLY A 90 -4.92 -18.40 8.84
N GLY A 91 -5.30 -18.78 7.62
CA GLY A 91 -6.59 -19.43 7.31
C GLY A 91 -7.77 -18.47 7.19
N CYS A 92 -7.54 -17.16 7.03
CA CYS A 92 -8.65 -16.20 6.96
C CYS A 92 -9.60 -16.44 5.78
N LEU A 93 -9.14 -17.14 4.74
CA LEU A 93 -9.92 -17.52 3.55
C LEU A 93 -10.39 -18.98 3.56
N ASP A 94 -10.12 -19.74 4.63
CA ASP A 94 -10.55 -21.15 4.68
C ASP A 94 -12.08 -21.23 4.67
N GLY A 95 -12.61 -21.96 3.69
CA GLY A 95 -14.05 -22.11 3.46
C GLY A 95 -14.75 -20.84 2.97
N VAL A 96 -14.03 -19.87 2.39
CA VAL A 96 -14.61 -18.66 1.80
C VAL A 96 -14.79 -18.87 0.30
N ASP A 97 -16.02 -18.71 -0.19
CA ASP A 97 -16.35 -18.84 -1.62
C ASP A 97 -15.97 -17.58 -2.42
N GLU A 98 -16.17 -16.41 -1.83
CA GLU A 98 -16.01 -15.11 -2.49
C GLU A 98 -15.45 -14.05 -1.53
N VAL A 99 -14.62 -13.15 -2.06
CA VAL A 99 -14.03 -12.03 -1.31
C VAL A 99 -14.39 -10.73 -1.99
N TYR A 100 -14.86 -9.77 -1.20
CA TYR A 100 -15.25 -8.45 -1.66
C TYR A 100 -14.42 -7.39 -0.96
N GLY A 101 -13.98 -6.38 -1.72
CA GLY A 101 -13.25 -5.23 -1.23
C GLY A 101 -13.54 -4.02 -2.10
N TYR A 102 -13.28 -2.83 -1.57
CA TYR A 102 -13.37 -1.58 -2.32
C TYR A 102 -12.29 -0.62 -1.83
N HIS A 103 -12.01 0.40 -2.64
CA HIS A 103 -11.10 1.48 -2.29
C HIS A 103 -11.76 2.82 -2.65
N ASN A 104 -11.57 3.86 -1.84
CA ASN A 104 -11.94 5.22 -2.25
C ASN A 104 -10.96 5.70 -3.32
N VAL A 105 -11.49 6.22 -4.41
CA VAL A 105 -10.71 6.74 -5.53
C VAL A 105 -11.39 8.02 -6.02
N ASN A 106 -10.75 8.78 -6.91
CA ASN A 106 -11.24 10.07 -7.39
C ASN A 106 -12.41 9.97 -8.39
N PHE A 107 -13.43 9.16 -8.08
CA PHE A 107 -14.72 9.19 -8.74
C PHE A 107 -15.67 10.16 -8.04
N PRO A 108 -16.69 10.68 -8.74
CA PRO A 108 -17.73 11.48 -8.11
C PRO A 108 -18.42 10.71 -6.97
N GLU A 109 -18.87 11.45 -5.95
CA GLU A 109 -19.62 10.86 -4.84
C GLU A 109 -20.85 10.09 -5.34
N GLY A 110 -21.15 8.96 -4.69
CA GLY A 110 -22.27 8.08 -5.05
C GLY A 110 -21.99 7.17 -6.25
N VAL A 111 -20.81 7.24 -6.86
CA VAL A 111 -20.42 6.36 -7.96
C VAL A 111 -19.62 5.18 -7.45
N VAL A 112 -20.07 3.97 -7.80
CA VAL A 112 -19.31 2.72 -7.63
C VAL A 112 -18.91 2.23 -9.01
N ALA A 113 -17.61 2.20 -9.29
CA ALA A 113 -17.08 1.68 -10.55
C ALA A 113 -16.62 0.23 -10.38
N VAL A 114 -16.98 -0.63 -11.33
CA VAL A 114 -16.58 -2.04 -11.36
C VAL A 114 -16.05 -2.41 -12.73
N LYS A 115 -15.05 -3.29 -12.78
CA LYS A 115 -14.45 -3.81 -14.01
C LYS A 115 -14.09 -5.27 -13.81
N ALA A 116 -14.43 -6.11 -14.78
CA ALA A 116 -14.00 -7.50 -14.81
C ALA A 116 -12.52 -7.61 -15.24
N GLY A 117 -11.81 -8.59 -14.68
CA GLY A 117 -10.39 -8.83 -14.96
C GLY A 117 -9.48 -7.86 -14.21
N ALA A 118 -8.31 -7.56 -14.78
CA ALA A 118 -7.29 -6.75 -14.11
C ALA A 118 -7.76 -5.29 -13.89
N VAL A 119 -7.72 -4.84 -12.63
CA VAL A 119 -8.10 -3.48 -12.22
C VAL A 119 -6.89 -2.63 -11.84
N MET A 120 -5.87 -3.23 -11.21
CA MET A 120 -4.67 -2.54 -10.72
C MET A 120 -3.39 -3.19 -11.27
N SER A 121 -2.28 -2.45 -11.26
CA SER A 121 -0.96 -2.94 -11.65
C SER A 121 -0.33 -3.82 -10.56
N HIS A 122 0.55 -4.73 -10.96
CA HIS A 122 1.41 -5.46 -10.03
C HIS A 122 2.68 -4.65 -9.75
N GLY A 123 2.94 -4.33 -8.47
CA GLY A 123 4.19 -3.71 -8.05
C GLY A 123 5.31 -4.74 -7.92
N ASN A 124 6.51 -4.41 -8.41
CA ASN A 124 7.70 -5.26 -8.24
C ASN A 124 8.94 -4.39 -8.01
N THR A 125 9.91 -4.93 -7.27
CA THR A 125 11.14 -4.25 -6.88
C THR A 125 12.34 -4.98 -7.47
N PHE A 126 13.29 -4.24 -8.03
CA PHE A 126 14.59 -4.77 -8.44
C PHE A 126 15.72 -3.95 -7.82
N ARG A 127 16.86 -4.58 -7.57
CA ARG A 127 18.05 -3.94 -7.00
C ARG A 127 19.17 -3.93 -8.03
N ILE A 128 19.74 -2.76 -8.28
CA ILE A 128 20.96 -2.61 -9.09
C ILE A 128 22.11 -2.30 -8.15
N THR A 129 23.14 -3.13 -8.15
CA THR A 129 24.39 -2.89 -7.41
C THR A 129 25.47 -2.48 -8.41
N LEU A 130 25.95 -1.24 -8.28
CA LEU A 130 27.06 -0.73 -9.08
C LEU A 130 28.36 -0.81 -8.27
N THR A 131 29.40 -1.43 -8.82
CA THR A 131 30.71 -1.56 -8.20
C THR A 131 31.80 -1.10 -9.16
N GLY A 132 32.86 -0.51 -8.60
CA GLY A 132 34.00 -0.04 -9.37
C GLY A 132 35.18 0.38 -8.49
N PRO A 133 36.37 0.55 -9.07
CA PRO A 133 37.52 1.05 -8.33
C PRO A 133 37.27 2.49 -7.87
N GLY A 134 37.57 2.76 -6.60
CA GLY A 134 37.62 4.12 -6.06
C GLY A 134 38.92 4.84 -6.47
N GLY A 135 38.99 6.14 -6.21
CA GLY A 135 40.17 6.95 -6.50
C GLY A 135 40.05 8.39 -6.02
N HIS A 136 41.06 9.21 -6.32
CA HIS A 136 41.09 10.60 -5.88
C HIS A 136 40.08 11.45 -6.66
N GLY A 137 39.23 12.21 -5.98
CA GLY A 137 38.19 13.03 -6.63
C GLY A 137 38.69 14.06 -7.65
N SER A 138 39.97 14.45 -7.60
CA SER A 138 40.63 15.34 -8.57
C SER A 138 41.19 14.61 -9.80
N ALA A 139 41.21 13.27 -9.81
CA ALA A 139 41.73 12.44 -10.89
C ALA A 139 40.66 11.47 -11.43
N PRO A 140 39.53 11.97 -11.98
CA PRO A 140 38.38 11.15 -12.39
C PRO A 140 38.73 10.14 -13.48
N HIS A 141 39.76 10.39 -14.29
CA HIS A 141 40.23 9.46 -15.32
C HIS A 141 40.92 8.20 -14.77
N GLN A 142 41.22 8.15 -13.46
CA GLN A 142 41.84 7.00 -12.78
C GLN A 142 40.85 6.20 -11.91
N THR A 143 39.57 6.57 -11.90
CA THR A 143 38.53 5.95 -11.07
C THR A 143 37.26 5.72 -11.89
N LEU A 144 36.38 4.84 -11.41
CA LEU A 144 35.02 4.77 -11.96
C LEU A 144 34.13 5.79 -11.26
N VAL A 145 33.55 6.72 -12.02
CA VAL A 145 32.60 7.72 -11.48
C VAL A 145 31.19 7.13 -11.48
N LEU A 146 30.85 6.42 -10.41
CA LEU A 146 29.56 5.75 -10.24
C LEU A 146 28.36 6.71 -10.32
N THR A 147 28.55 7.99 -9.93
CA THR A 147 27.49 9.01 -9.99
C THR A 147 27.00 9.26 -11.42
N LEU A 148 27.89 9.26 -12.41
CA LEU A 148 27.53 9.47 -13.82
C LEU A 148 26.78 8.25 -14.38
N PHE A 149 27.20 7.04 -13.99
CA PHE A 149 26.52 5.80 -14.36
C PHE A 149 25.12 5.69 -13.74
N LEU A 150 24.96 6.09 -12.47
CA LEU A 150 23.65 6.15 -11.83
C LEU A 150 22.69 7.07 -12.58
N TYR A 151 23.17 8.24 -13.03
CA TYR A 151 22.38 9.18 -13.84
C TYR A 151 21.93 8.57 -15.18
N LEU A 152 22.81 7.83 -15.87
CA LEU A 152 22.45 7.13 -17.12
C LEU A 152 21.40 6.04 -16.87
N VAL A 153 21.56 5.26 -15.80
CA VAL A 153 20.62 4.20 -15.44
C VAL A 153 19.23 4.78 -15.13
N THR A 154 19.14 5.84 -14.33
CA THR A 154 17.84 6.44 -13.95
C THR A 154 17.15 7.11 -15.13
N THR A 155 17.88 7.75 -16.04
CA THR A 155 17.31 8.37 -17.24
C THR A 155 16.84 7.34 -18.27
N THR A 156 17.55 6.22 -18.40
CA THR A 156 17.16 5.14 -19.35
C THR A 156 16.03 4.26 -18.82
N LEU A 157 15.94 4.08 -17.49
CA LEU A 157 14.89 3.30 -16.82
C LEU A 157 13.67 4.13 -16.40
N ALA A 158 13.56 5.39 -16.83
CA ALA A 158 12.38 6.20 -16.56
C ALA A 158 11.15 5.58 -17.24
N PHE A 159 10.40 4.77 -16.50
CA PHE A 159 9.12 4.22 -16.94
C PHE A 159 8.05 5.31 -16.80
N PRO A 160 7.41 5.77 -17.89
CA PRO A 160 6.50 6.92 -17.88
C PRO A 160 5.15 6.69 -17.18
N TYR A 161 4.95 5.56 -16.49
CA TYR A 161 3.67 5.21 -15.88
C TYR A 161 3.88 4.65 -14.47
N MET A 162 4.09 5.54 -13.51
CA MET A 162 3.96 5.21 -12.09
C MET A 162 2.73 5.93 -11.56
N LEU A 163 1.61 5.21 -11.54
CA LEU A 163 0.44 5.64 -10.77
C LEU A 163 0.66 5.13 -9.35
N MET A 164 1.02 6.02 -8.43
CA MET A 164 0.86 5.74 -7.01
C MET A 164 -0.64 5.76 -6.72
N ILE A 165 -1.13 4.70 -6.07
CA ILE A 165 -2.40 4.72 -5.37
C ILE A 165 -2.39 5.77 -4.27
#